data_AF-A0AAU2JDE9-F1
#
_entry.id   AF-A0AAU2JDE9-F1
#
_cell.length_a   1.000
_cell.length_b   1.000
_cell.length_c   1.000
_cell.angle_alpha   90.00
_cell.angle_beta   90.00
_cell.angle_gamma   90.00
#
_symmetry.space_group_name_H-M   'P 1'
#
loop_
_entity.id
_entity.type
_entity.pdbx_description
1 polymer ?
#
loop_
_entity_poly.entity_id
_entity_poly.type
_entity_poly.pdbx_seq_one_letter_code
_entity_poly.pdbx_strand_id
1 'polypeptide(L)'
;MSDFNVLPPPSREEVSACWKALIFGDLSRETAHGWAAPWVEGPGDTDYPDPLVLTALQFLHGFDLSVDPQHPGLVRHGQGIAWCRSIKDISDEFSRWQANCAFYDSDPQLWRQSMLRRTRSFIEAERVRNRRDDGPASPG
;
A
#
# COMPACT_ATOMS: atom_id res chain seq x y z
N MET A 1 8.68 23.06 23.73
CA MET A 1 8.95 21.94 22.80
C MET A 1 7.78 21.02 22.95
N SER A 2 6.89 20.95 21.96
CA SER A 2 5.73 20.07 22.04
C SER A 2 6.24 18.65 21.92
N ASP A 3 6.00 17.84 22.96
CA ASP A 3 6.14 16.40 22.89
C ASP A 3 5.17 15.91 21.80
N PHE A 4 5.68 15.73 20.58
CA PHE A 4 4.95 15.01 19.55
C PHE A 4 4.77 13.60 20.11
N ASN A 5 3.57 13.30 20.60
CA ASN A 5 3.23 11.98 21.08
C ASN A 5 3.26 11.04 19.88
N VAL A 6 4.42 10.43 19.63
CA VAL A 6 4.61 9.47 18.55
C VAL A 6 3.76 8.25 18.92
N LEU A 7 2.67 8.05 18.18
CA LEU A 7 1.86 6.84 18.33
C LEU A 7 2.76 5.63 18.02
N PRO A 8 2.82 4.62 18.90
CA PRO A 8 3.56 3.41 18.58
C PRO A 8 2.99 2.79 17.30
N PRO A 9 3.81 2.13 16.47
CA PRO A 9 3.32 1.34 15.35
C PRO A 9 2.26 0.33 15.81
N PRO A 10 1.18 0.12 15.03
CA PRO A 10 0.22 -0.93 15.33
C PRO A 10 0.84 -2.30 15.09
N SER A 11 0.32 -3.30 15.80
CA SER A 11 0.64 -4.70 15.57
C SER A 11 0.07 -5.22 14.25
N ARG A 12 0.57 -6.37 13.78
CA ARG A 12 -0.03 -7.10 12.66
C ARG A 12 -1.49 -7.47 12.92
N GLU A 13 -1.86 -7.74 14.17
CA GLU A 13 -3.22 -8.11 14.56
C GLU A 13 -4.18 -6.93 14.39
N GLU A 14 -3.79 -5.74 14.84
CA GLU A 14 -4.56 -4.50 14.67
C GLU A 14 -4.72 -4.13 13.19
N VAL A 15 -3.63 -4.22 12.41
CA VAL A 15 -3.66 -4.05 10.96
C VAL A 15 -4.61 -5.07 10.31
N SER A 16 -4.52 -6.34 10.70
CA SER A 16 -5.39 -7.39 10.17
C SER A 16 -6.87 -7.15 10.51
N ALA A 17 -7.17 -6.64 11.70
CA ALA A 17 -8.52 -6.32 12.11
C ALA A 17 -9.09 -5.17 11.30
N CYS A 18 -8.31 -4.09 11.11
CA CYS A 18 -8.69 -2.95 10.28
C CYS A 18 -9.00 -3.39 8.83
N TRP A 19 -8.13 -4.21 8.24
CA TRP A 19 -8.33 -4.71 6.88
C TRP A 19 -9.57 -5.58 6.73
N LYS A 20 -9.82 -6.49 7.69
CA LYS A 20 -11.03 -7.31 7.71
C LYS A 20 -12.30 -6.46 7.82
N ALA A 21 -12.31 -5.49 8.73
CA ALA A 21 -13.44 -4.58 8.91
C ALA A 21 -13.74 -3.80 7.61
N LEU A 22 -12.70 -3.36 6.89
CA LEU A 22 -12.85 -2.74 5.57
C LEU A 22 -13.44 -3.69 4.53
N ILE A 23 -12.96 -4.94 4.47
CA ILE A 23 -13.43 -5.95 3.51
C ILE A 23 -14.89 -6.32 3.76
N PHE A 24 -15.29 -6.46 5.02
CA PHE A 24 -16.67 -6.81 5.41
C PHE A 24 -17.62 -5.62 5.38
N GLY A 25 -17.12 -4.39 5.21
CA GLY A 25 -17.93 -3.18 5.16
C GLY A 25 -18.28 -2.59 6.53
N ASP A 26 -17.68 -3.10 7.60
CA ASP A 26 -17.82 -2.57 8.97
C ASP A 26 -17.03 -1.26 9.17
N LEU A 27 -16.04 -1.01 8.29
CA LEU A 27 -15.21 0.19 8.27
C LEU A 27 -15.22 0.81 6.87
N SER A 28 -15.39 2.14 6.78
CA SER A 28 -15.26 2.83 5.49
C SER A 28 -13.79 2.96 5.08
N ARG A 29 -13.56 3.24 3.79
CA ARG A 29 -12.21 3.47 3.24
C ARG A 29 -11.57 4.70 3.86
N GLU A 30 -12.35 5.76 4.03
CA GLU A 30 -11.91 7.02 4.62
C GLU A 30 -11.53 6.84 6.09
N THR A 31 -12.28 6.02 6.84
CA THR A 31 -11.91 5.70 8.22
C THR A 31 -10.64 4.84 8.28
N ALA A 32 -10.50 3.86 7.38
CA ALA A 32 -9.26 3.08 7.28
C ALA A 32 -8.05 3.96 6.92
N HIS A 33 -8.22 4.90 5.98
CA HIS A 33 -7.22 5.89 5.61
C HIS A 33 -6.84 6.77 6.81
N GLY A 34 -7.83 7.39 7.46
CA GLY A 34 -7.59 8.28 8.60
C GLY A 34 -6.97 7.56 9.79
N TRP A 35 -7.28 6.27 9.98
CA TRP A 35 -6.59 5.41 10.94
C TRP A 35 -5.13 5.23 10.55
N ALA A 36 -4.81 4.89 9.30
CA ALA A 36 -3.44 4.65 8.85
C ALA A 36 -2.56 5.92 8.73
N ALA A 37 -3.18 7.08 8.45
CA ALA A 37 -2.49 8.32 8.10
C ALA A 37 -1.41 8.79 9.10
N PRO A 38 -1.62 8.77 10.43
CA PRO A 38 -0.59 9.22 11.39
C PRO A 38 0.74 8.49 11.28
N TRP A 39 0.70 7.21 10.87
CA TRP A 39 1.86 6.34 10.73
C TRP A 39 2.56 6.45 9.37
N VAL A 40 1.81 6.84 8.33
CA VAL A 40 2.31 6.95 6.95
C VAL A 40 2.77 8.39 6.64
N GLU A 41 2.06 9.39 7.14
CA GLU A 41 2.30 10.82 6.88
C GLU A 41 3.06 11.51 8.02
N GLY A 42 3.14 10.87 9.20
CA GLY A 42 3.83 11.40 10.36
C GLY A 42 5.34 11.63 10.12
N PRO A 43 5.99 12.44 10.97
CA PRO A 43 7.44 12.66 10.88
C PRO A 43 8.16 11.31 10.95
N GLY A 44 8.87 10.98 9.87
CA GLY A 44 9.34 9.63 9.48
C GLY A 44 10.42 8.98 10.35
N ASP A 45 10.42 9.21 11.66
CA ASP A 45 11.32 8.61 12.64
C ASP A 45 10.73 7.36 13.32
N THR A 46 9.62 6.82 12.82
CA THR A 46 9.13 5.54 13.34
C THR A 46 10.00 4.43 12.76
N ASP A 47 11.00 4.00 13.50
CA ASP A 47 11.67 2.71 13.30
C ASP A 47 10.60 1.61 13.42
N TYR A 48 9.99 1.23 12.30
CA TYR A 48 9.06 0.11 12.26
C TYR A 48 9.88 -1.17 12.48
N PRO A 49 9.70 -1.88 13.61
CA PRO A 49 10.44 -3.12 13.85
C PRO A 49 10.07 -4.20 12.83
N ASP A 50 8.86 -4.07 12.28
CA ASP A 50 8.28 -5.00 11.33
C ASP A 50 7.95 -4.32 9.99
N PRO A 51 8.70 -4.61 8.91
CA PRO A 51 8.47 -4.00 7.61
C PRO A 51 7.12 -4.37 7.00
N LEU A 52 6.46 -5.44 7.48
CA LEU A 52 5.14 -5.84 6.98
C LEU A 52 4.01 -4.97 7.52
N VAL A 53 4.17 -4.38 8.71
CA VAL A 53 3.21 -3.42 9.27
C VAL A 53 3.19 -2.16 8.41
N LEU A 54 4.37 -1.58 8.15
CA LEU A 54 4.47 -0.38 7.31
C LEU A 54 3.88 -0.60 5.91
N THR A 55 4.19 -1.75 5.30
CA THR A 55 3.65 -2.11 3.98
C THR A 55 2.11 -2.14 4.00
N ALA A 56 1.50 -2.74 5.02
CA ALA A 56 0.04 -2.78 5.12
C ALA A 56 -0.59 -1.42 5.41
N LEU A 57 0.07 -0.59 6.22
CA LEU A 57 -0.40 0.77 6.49
C LEU A 57 -0.40 1.63 5.23
N GLN A 58 0.60 1.51 4.36
CA GLN A 58 0.59 2.18 3.05
C GLN A 58 -0.58 1.72 2.17
N PHE A 59 -0.94 0.43 2.20
CA PHE A 59 -2.11 -0.06 1.48
C PHE A 59 -3.42 0.51 2.04
N LEU A 60 -3.62 0.45 3.36
CA LEU A 60 -4.81 0.98 4.03
C LEU A 60 -4.97 2.49 3.81
N HIS A 61 -3.86 3.23 3.86
CA HIS A 61 -3.81 4.66 3.54
C HIS A 61 -4.19 4.95 2.08
N GLY A 62 -3.87 4.07 1.13
CA GLY A 62 -4.16 4.26 -0.29
C GLY A 62 -5.52 3.71 -0.77
N PHE A 63 -6.28 2.98 0.06
CA PHE A 63 -7.52 2.33 -0.41
C PHE A 63 -8.70 3.28 -0.60
N ASP A 64 -8.65 4.48 -0.03
CA ASP A 64 -9.61 5.55 -0.29
C ASP A 64 -9.22 6.44 -1.48
N LEU A 65 -8.21 6.05 -2.27
CA LEU A 65 -7.93 6.71 -3.54
C LEU A 65 -9.09 6.47 -4.51
N SER A 66 -9.59 7.55 -5.06
CA SER A 66 -10.68 7.59 -6.04
C SER A 66 -10.27 8.38 -7.27
N VAL A 67 -10.90 8.04 -8.40
CA VAL A 67 -10.73 8.76 -9.67
C VAL A 67 -11.94 9.66 -9.87
N ASP A 68 -11.69 10.90 -10.31
CA ASP A 68 -12.76 11.76 -10.81
C ASP A 68 -13.21 11.28 -12.21
N PRO A 69 -14.48 10.85 -12.40
CA PRO A 69 -14.96 10.42 -13.71
C PRO A 69 -14.92 11.52 -14.79
N GLN A 70 -14.97 12.78 -14.39
CA GLN A 70 -14.88 13.93 -15.30
C GLN A 70 -13.43 14.29 -15.63
N HIS A 71 -12.48 13.89 -14.77
CA HIS A 71 -11.05 14.11 -14.95
C HIS A 71 -10.27 12.81 -14.66
N PRO A 72 -10.30 11.80 -15.57
CA PRO A 72 -9.76 10.46 -15.28
C PRO A 72 -8.27 10.38 -14.91
N GLY A 73 -7.50 11.45 -15.18
CA GLY A 73 -6.09 11.56 -14.77
C GLY A 73 -5.88 12.06 -13.34
N LEU A 74 -6.95 12.40 -12.63
CA LEU A 74 -6.91 13.01 -11.29
C LEU A 74 -7.33 11.98 -10.24
N VAL A 75 -6.39 11.64 -9.35
CA VAL A 75 -6.61 10.73 -8.22
C VAL A 75 -6.62 11.52 -6.91
N ARG A 76 -7.60 11.27 -6.04
CA ARG A 76 -7.76 11.96 -4.75
C ARG A 76 -8.27 11.02 -3.66
N HIS A 77 -7.88 11.29 -2.42
CA HIS A 77 -8.40 10.65 -1.21
C HIS A 77 -9.85 11.09 -0.92
N GLY A 78 -10.64 10.20 -0.30
CA GLY A 78 -11.92 10.51 0.37
C GLY A 78 -13.09 11.09 -0.46
N GLN A 79 -13.06 11.02 -1.80
CA GLN A 79 -14.08 11.65 -2.66
C GLN A 79 -14.83 10.67 -3.58
N GLY A 80 -14.81 9.37 -3.26
CA GLY A 80 -15.12 8.34 -4.24
C GLY A 80 -16.58 8.19 -4.67
N ILE A 81 -16.83 8.54 -5.94
CA ILE A 81 -17.91 7.96 -6.77
C ILE A 81 -17.40 6.71 -7.53
N ALA A 82 -16.07 6.62 -7.75
CA ALA A 82 -15.38 5.49 -8.37
C ALA A 82 -14.01 5.24 -7.71
N TRP A 83 -13.89 4.16 -6.95
CA TRP A 83 -12.66 3.81 -6.23
C TRP A 83 -11.61 3.19 -7.15
N CYS A 84 -10.32 3.52 -6.93
CA CYS A 84 -9.20 2.94 -7.69
C CYS A 84 -9.01 1.43 -7.46
N ARG A 85 -9.53 0.91 -6.34
CA ARG A 85 -9.41 -0.50 -5.94
C ARG A 85 -10.80 -1.05 -5.65
N SER A 86 -11.15 -2.20 -6.21
CA SER A 86 -12.36 -2.92 -5.83
C SER A 86 -12.19 -3.58 -4.45
N ILE A 87 -13.29 -3.98 -3.80
CA ILE A 87 -13.22 -4.79 -2.56
C ILE A 87 -12.52 -6.12 -2.81
N LYS A 88 -12.67 -6.69 -4.01
CA LYS A 88 -11.94 -7.90 -4.40
C LYS A 88 -10.43 -7.65 -4.42
N ASP A 89 -9.96 -6.56 -5.01
CA ASP A 89 -8.54 -6.21 -5.04
C ASP A 89 -7.99 -6.04 -3.61
N ILE A 90 -8.76 -5.37 -2.74
CA ILE A 90 -8.42 -5.19 -1.32
C ILE A 90 -8.30 -6.55 -0.62
N SER A 91 -9.21 -7.49 -0.90
CA SER A 91 -9.19 -8.85 -0.33
C SER A 91 -8.03 -9.69 -0.84
N ASP A 92 -7.70 -9.57 -2.12
CA ASP A 92 -6.55 -10.25 -2.74
C ASP A 92 -5.23 -9.71 -2.15
N GLU A 93 -5.11 -8.38 -1.99
CA GLU A 93 -3.96 -7.77 -1.31
C GLU A 93 -3.86 -8.22 0.15
N PHE A 94 -4.98 -8.36 0.87
CA PHE A 94 -4.97 -8.85 2.24
C PHE A 94 -4.41 -10.27 2.32
N SER A 95 -4.88 -11.15 1.45
CA SER A 95 -4.43 -12.54 1.37
C SER A 95 -2.93 -12.62 1.06
N ARG A 96 -2.43 -11.78 0.14
CA ARG A 96 -1.00 -11.66 -0.16
C ARG A 96 -0.19 -11.18 1.04
N TRP A 97 -0.69 -10.18 1.76
CA TRP A 97 -0.03 -9.67 2.95
C TRP A 97 0.04 -10.74 4.06
N GLN A 98 -1.04 -11.48 4.31
CA GLN A 98 -1.03 -12.60 5.26
C GLN A 98 -0.02 -13.69 4.87
N ALA A 99 0.06 -14.05 3.59
CA ALA A 99 1.04 -15.00 3.10
C ALA A 99 2.48 -14.50 3.28
N ASN A 100 2.73 -13.20 3.08
CA ASN A 100 4.03 -12.59 3.34
C ASN A 100 4.36 -12.59 4.84
N CYS A 101 3.38 -12.38 5.74
CA CYS A 101 3.57 -12.51 7.18
C CYS A 101 4.01 -13.91 7.56
N ALA A 102 3.27 -14.94 7.12
CA ALA A 102 3.62 -16.32 7.38
C ALA A 102 5.01 -16.68 6.83
N PHE A 103 5.36 -16.20 5.63
CA PHE A 103 6.69 -16.44 5.07
C PHE A 103 7.78 -15.74 5.88
N TYR A 104 7.58 -14.47 6.25
CA TYR A 104 8.52 -13.74 7.09
C TYR A 104 8.75 -14.42 8.44
N ASP A 105 7.69 -14.91 9.08
CA ASP A 105 7.78 -15.61 10.37
C ASP A 105 8.55 -16.92 10.28
N SER A 106 8.46 -17.60 9.13
CA SER A 106 9.21 -18.84 8.89
C SER A 106 10.70 -18.62 8.57
N ASP A 107 11.02 -17.58 7.79
CA ASP A 107 12.39 -17.27 7.36
C ASP A 107 12.52 -15.78 6.96
N PRO A 108 12.87 -14.89 7.90
CA PRO A 108 13.01 -13.46 7.63
C PRO A 108 14.12 -13.12 6.61
N GLN A 109 15.19 -13.92 6.56
CA GLN A 109 16.31 -13.69 5.63
C GLN A 109 15.88 -14.04 4.20
N LEU A 110 15.28 -15.22 4.01
CA LEU A 110 14.82 -15.67 2.71
C LEU A 110 13.69 -14.79 2.18
N TRP A 111 12.80 -14.32 3.06
CA TRP A 111 11.80 -13.31 2.71
C TRP A 111 12.45 -12.03 2.18
N ARG A 112 13.45 -11.47 2.88
CA ARG A 112 14.17 -10.26 2.43
C ARG A 112 14.83 -10.46 1.07
N GLN A 113 15.48 -11.60 0.85
CA GLN A 113 16.10 -11.93 -0.44
C GLN A 113 15.06 -12.05 -1.57
N SER A 114 13.91 -12.66 -1.28
CA SER A 114 12.79 -12.77 -2.22
C SER A 114 12.25 -11.39 -2.61
N MET A 115 12.08 -10.48 -1.64
CA MET A 115 11.63 -9.11 -1.90
C MET A 115 12.61 -8.32 -2.76
N LEU A 116 13.92 -8.37 -2.45
CA LEU A 116 14.94 -7.72 -3.28
C LEU A 116 14.92 -8.21 -4.74
N ARG A 117 14.72 -9.53 -4.93
CA ARG A 117 14.61 -10.13 -6.26
C ARG A 117 13.38 -9.61 -7.01
N ARG A 118 12.22 -9.57 -6.34
CA ARG A 118 10.96 -9.04 -6.92
C ARG A 118 11.09 -7.58 -7.32
N THR A 119 11.64 -6.73 -6.45
CA THR A 119 11.88 -5.31 -6.75
C THR A 119 12.80 -5.13 -7.96
N ARG A 120 13.89 -5.91 -8.03
CA ARG A 120 14.81 -5.88 -9.18
C ARG A 120 14.11 -6.25 -10.49
N SER A 121 13.34 -7.34 -10.50
CA SER A 121 12.59 -7.77 -11.67
C SER A 121 11.54 -6.74 -12.11
N PHE A 122 10.89 -6.06 -11.16
CA PHE A 122 9.95 -4.98 -11.46
C PHE A 122 10.63 -3.79 -12.15
N ILE A 123 11.74 -3.29 -11.59
CA ILE A 123 12.51 -2.18 -12.18
C ILE A 123 13.00 -2.54 -13.60
N GLU A 124 13.43 -3.79 -13.79
CA GLU A 124 13.87 -4.27 -15.10
C GLU A 124 12.72 -4.31 -16.12
N ALA A 125 11.54 -4.80 -15.72
CA ALA A 125 10.36 -4.82 -16.57
C ALA A 125 9.88 -3.40 -16.95
N GLU A 126 9.89 -2.46 -16.00
CA GLU A 126 9.56 -1.05 -16.25
C GLU A 126 10.53 -0.40 -17.25
N ARG A 127 11.84 -0.64 -17.10
CA ARG A 127 12.85 -0.14 -18.05
C ARG A 127 12.66 -0.68 -19.46
N VAL A 128 12.23 -1.93 -19.60
CA VAL A 128 11.92 -2.54 -20.90
C VAL A 128 10.66 -1.96 -21.51
N ARG A 129 9.62 -1.68 -20.71
CA ARG A 129 8.40 -1.00 -21.16
C ARG A 129 8.69 0.40 -21.69
N ASN A 130 9.36 1.25 -20.90
CA ASN A 130 9.63 2.63 -21.29
C ASN A 130 10.50 2.73 -22.56
N ARG A 131 11.44 1.80 -22.77
CA ARG A 131 12.26 1.76 -24.00
C ARG A 131 11.46 1.40 -25.27
N ARG A 132 10.33 0.69 -25.13
CA ARG A 132 9.47 0.32 -26.26
C ARG A 132 8.54 1.46 -26.68
N ASP A 133 8.21 2.35 -25.74
CA ASP A 133 7.37 3.52 -26.01
C ASP A 133 8.16 4.68 -26.68
N ASP A 134 9.51 4.66 -26.60
CA ASP A 134 10.43 5.59 -27.29
C ASP A 134 10.77 5.19 -28.75
N GLY A 135 9.86 4.50 -29.46
CA GLY A 135 10.05 4.12 -30.86
C GLY A 135 10.30 5.33 -31.80
N PRO A 136 11.10 5.17 -32.89
CA PRO A 136 11.69 6.30 -33.59
C PRO A 136 10.62 7.20 -34.23
N ALA A 137 10.77 8.52 -34.03
CA ALA A 137 10.00 9.53 -34.75
C ALA A 137 10.13 9.28 -36.26
N SER A 138 9.00 9.00 -36.92
CA SER A 138 8.93 8.88 -38.37
C SER A 138 9.50 10.15 -39.02
N PRO A 139 10.46 10.05 -39.95
CA PRO A 139 10.87 11.20 -40.73
C PRO A 139 9.74 11.56 -41.69
N GLY A 140 9.29 12.82 -41.61
CA GLY A 140 8.37 13.42 -42.58
C GLY A 140 9.05 13.81 -43.89
#